data_AF-A0A6C0LGE7-F1
#
_entry.id   AF-A0A6C0LGE7-F1
#
_cell.length_a   1.000
_cell.length_b   1.000
_cell.length_c   1.000
_cell.angle_alpha   90.00
_cell.angle_beta   90.00
_cell.angle_gamma   90.00
#
_symmetry.space_group_name_H-M   'P 1'
#
loop_
_entity.id
_entity.type
_entity.pdbx_description
1 polymer ?
#
loop_
_entity_poly.entity_id
_entity_poly.type
_entity_poly.pdbx_seq_one_letter_code
_entity_poly.pdbx_strand_id
1 'polypeptide(L)'
;MHTCIHELPDLKDVLDDITVEDNSPFIDEPDEIELVTTCIELMHSYIDENPYAISEPDFEEEMMENIKELYKIMPSLLSEDEMDDFEDILDTSLALFYTQIIPPRSYSNTFAKPLSSNSIKKRLSKINYLRNKPQPEQRTPEWYLFRHNLITASNAYKAFENEATRNQLIYEKCQPLKMDLLENDKPAQINIQSPFHWGQKYEPVSVMYYEDTYKTKIGDYGCIQHDTYSFLGASPDGINIDETSNRFGRLLEIKNIVNREIDGIPKKEYWIQMQLQMETCDLDECDFLECRFSEYEGESAFYQDGTFCSSEKDDCKKGVIMYFCKKDGNPKYVYMPLSIQTKEEYEIWEQETMQQLEQEFTWIKNIYWKLDEVSCVLVLRNKIWFRDTVGKIEEAWTIIEKERVSGFQHRASAKRGKKAVDESVTSKIDGCFLTVLKENSEKQNSSIQNTTIQNFFHKQQPVQIVKIRTESFDETKKNM
;
A
#
# COMPACT_ATOMS: atom_id res chain seq x y z
N MET A 1 -61.66 -15.88 35.16
CA MET A 1 -62.16 -16.76 34.08
C MET A 1 -60.96 -17.47 33.50
N HIS A 2 -60.89 -18.78 33.67
CA HIS A 2 -59.83 -19.60 33.07
C HIS A 2 -60.38 -20.11 31.75
N THR A 3 -59.94 -19.52 30.64
CA THR A 3 -60.26 -20.01 29.31
C THR A 3 -59.50 -21.32 29.12
N CYS A 4 -60.22 -22.42 28.96
CA CYS A 4 -59.62 -23.72 28.74
C CYS A 4 -59.01 -23.77 27.34
N ILE A 5 -57.79 -24.32 27.21
CA ILE A 5 -57.03 -24.49 25.95
C ILE A 5 -57.86 -25.18 24.84
N HIS A 6 -58.92 -25.90 25.21
CA HIS A 6 -59.79 -26.69 24.34
C HIS A 6 -60.89 -25.87 23.65
N GLU A 7 -60.97 -24.55 23.91
CA GLU A 7 -61.94 -23.63 23.28
C GLU A 7 -61.30 -22.75 22.19
N LEU A 8 -60.02 -22.95 21.88
CA LEU A 8 -59.38 -22.26 20.76
C LEU A 8 -59.82 -22.91 19.44
N PRO A 9 -60.26 -22.12 18.44
CA PRO A 9 -60.60 -22.65 17.13
C PRO A 9 -59.38 -23.29 16.47
N ASP A 10 -59.61 -24.33 15.66
CA ASP A 10 -58.55 -24.98 14.89
C ASP A 10 -57.79 -23.95 14.06
N LEU A 11 -56.45 -23.95 14.17
CA LEU A 11 -55.60 -23.11 13.33
C LEU A 11 -55.84 -23.48 11.87
N LYS A 12 -56.32 -22.51 11.09
CA LYS A 12 -56.35 -22.65 9.63
C LYS A 12 -54.91 -22.60 9.13
N ASP A 13 -54.52 -23.66 8.43
CA ASP A 13 -53.31 -23.65 7.62
C ASP A 13 -53.55 -22.69 6.44
N VAL A 14 -52.86 -21.55 6.48
CA VAL A 14 -52.92 -20.50 5.46
C VAL A 14 -51.65 -20.47 4.63
N LEU A 15 -50.74 -21.45 4.75
CA LEU A 15 -49.49 -21.45 3.99
C LEU A 15 -49.73 -21.45 2.49
N ASP A 16 -50.77 -22.17 2.03
CA ASP A 16 -51.17 -22.21 0.62
C ASP A 16 -52.01 -20.99 0.19
N ASP A 17 -52.48 -20.18 1.14
CA ASP A 17 -53.18 -18.91 0.89
C ASP A 17 -52.20 -17.71 0.82
N ILE A 18 -50.91 -17.94 1.13
CA ILE A 18 -49.84 -16.95 0.93
C ILE A 18 -49.50 -16.92 -0.56
N THR A 19 -50.17 -16.06 -1.31
CA THR A 19 -49.70 -15.67 -2.64
C THR A 19 -48.58 -14.65 -2.47
N VAL A 20 -47.40 -14.92 -3.03
CA VAL A 20 -46.38 -13.87 -3.21
C VAL A 20 -47.01 -12.81 -4.11
N GLU A 21 -47.11 -11.58 -3.62
CA GLU A 21 -47.52 -10.44 -4.46
C GLU A 21 -46.60 -10.43 -5.69
N ASP A 22 -47.17 -10.14 -6.87
CA ASP A 22 -46.46 -10.21 -8.14
C ASP A 22 -45.12 -9.47 -8.03
N ASN A 23 -43.98 -10.18 -8.21
CA ASN A 23 -42.63 -9.59 -8.21
C ASN A 23 -42.38 -8.74 -9.47
N SER A 24 -43.42 -8.11 -10.02
CA SER A 24 -43.25 -7.14 -11.10
C SER A 24 -42.61 -5.89 -10.52
N PRO A 25 -41.58 -5.33 -11.16
CA PRO A 25 -41.04 -4.05 -10.75
C PRO A 25 -42.15 -3.00 -10.73
N PHE A 26 -42.11 -2.13 -9.73
CA PHE A 26 -42.97 -0.95 -9.58
C PHE A 26 -42.70 0.07 -10.69
N ILE A 27 -41.45 0.15 -11.16
CA ILE A 27 -41.03 1.01 -12.28
C ILE A 27 -41.17 0.25 -13.60
N ASP A 28 -41.80 0.88 -14.60
CA ASP A 28 -41.94 0.27 -15.93
C ASP A 28 -40.68 0.43 -16.80
N GLU A 29 -40.53 -0.42 -17.81
CA GLU A 29 -39.31 -0.47 -18.65
C GLU A 29 -38.94 0.88 -19.31
N PRO A 30 -39.89 1.68 -19.85
CA PRO A 30 -39.59 3.03 -20.35
C PRO A 30 -39.03 3.98 -19.29
N ASP A 31 -39.64 4.02 -18.10
CA ASP A 31 -39.21 4.90 -17.01
C ASP A 31 -37.87 4.43 -16.44
N GLU A 32 -37.62 3.11 -16.38
CA GLU A 32 -36.34 2.51 -16.00
C GLU A 32 -35.19 3.03 -16.89
N ILE A 33 -35.37 3.03 -18.22
CA ILE A 33 -34.35 3.50 -19.17
C ILE A 33 -34.06 5.00 -18.99
N GLU A 34 -35.08 5.82 -18.72
CA GLU A 34 -34.93 7.25 -18.46
C GLU A 34 -34.16 7.49 -17.15
N LEU A 35 -34.49 6.74 -16.10
CA LEU A 35 -33.78 6.78 -14.82
C LEU A 35 -32.32 6.35 -14.95
N VAL A 36 -32.04 5.25 -15.66
CA VAL A 36 -30.66 4.80 -15.93
C VAL A 36 -29.86 5.91 -16.62
N THR A 37 -30.45 6.54 -17.65
CA THR A 37 -29.80 7.62 -18.39
C THR A 37 -29.52 8.81 -17.47
N THR A 38 -30.50 9.21 -16.66
CA THR A 38 -30.37 10.32 -15.71
C THR A 38 -29.29 10.03 -14.65
N CYS A 39 -29.26 8.82 -14.08
CA CYS A 39 -28.24 8.42 -13.13
C CYS A 39 -26.83 8.49 -13.73
N ILE A 40 -26.63 8.02 -14.96
CA ILE A 40 -25.33 8.11 -15.65
C ILE A 40 -24.93 9.57 -15.89
N GLU A 41 -25.86 10.45 -16.26
CA GLU A 41 -25.61 11.88 -16.42
C GLU A 41 -25.21 12.54 -15.10
N LEU A 42 -25.87 12.18 -13.98
CA LEU A 42 -25.52 12.66 -12.65
C LEU A 42 -24.12 12.18 -12.22
N MET A 43 -23.78 10.90 -12.45
CA MET A 43 -22.44 10.38 -12.19
C MET A 43 -21.38 11.11 -13.02
N HIS A 44 -21.66 11.40 -14.29
CA HIS A 44 -20.78 12.18 -15.15
C HIS A 44 -20.59 13.61 -14.62
N SER A 45 -21.67 14.29 -14.23
CA SER A 45 -21.59 15.63 -13.62
C SER A 45 -20.77 15.60 -12.33
N TYR A 46 -20.96 14.58 -11.50
CA TYR A 46 -20.24 14.43 -10.25
C TYR A 46 -18.72 14.35 -10.45
N ILE A 47 -18.23 13.55 -11.41
CA ILE A 47 -16.78 13.44 -11.68
C ILE A 47 -16.19 14.69 -12.33
N ASP A 48 -16.97 15.41 -13.15
CA ASP A 48 -16.54 16.66 -13.77
C ASP A 48 -16.38 17.77 -12.73
N GLU A 49 -17.29 17.83 -11.76
CA GLU A 49 -17.24 18.78 -10.64
C GLU A 49 -16.19 18.39 -9.58
N ASN A 50 -15.94 17.09 -9.41
CA ASN A 50 -15.07 16.53 -8.38
C ASN A 50 -13.95 15.64 -8.96
N PRO A 51 -13.05 16.17 -9.80
CA PRO A 51 -12.06 15.36 -10.54
C PRO A 51 -11.06 14.62 -9.64
N TYR A 52 -10.96 14.98 -8.35
CA TYR A 52 -10.09 14.33 -7.38
C TYR A 52 -10.77 13.20 -6.59
N ALA A 53 -12.10 13.16 -6.56
CA ALA A 53 -12.86 12.28 -5.67
C ALA A 53 -12.57 10.80 -5.95
N ILE A 54 -12.41 10.41 -7.22
CA ILE A 54 -12.06 9.03 -7.61
C ILE A 54 -10.73 8.52 -7.07
N SER A 55 -9.90 9.38 -6.47
CA SER A 55 -8.70 8.90 -5.77
C SER A 55 -8.99 8.35 -4.36
N GLU A 56 -10.18 8.57 -3.80
CA GLU A 56 -10.56 8.18 -2.44
C GLU A 56 -11.09 6.72 -2.36
N PRO A 57 -10.76 5.95 -1.30
CA PRO A 57 -11.29 4.60 -1.01
C PRO A 57 -12.80 4.44 -1.16
N ASP A 58 -13.55 5.41 -0.68
CA ASP A 58 -15.00 5.48 -0.54
C ASP A 58 -15.70 6.21 -1.71
N PHE A 59 -14.98 6.58 -2.77
CA PHE A 59 -15.51 7.34 -3.91
C PHE A 59 -16.85 6.81 -4.45
N GLU A 60 -16.95 5.49 -4.65
CA GLU A 60 -18.14 4.87 -5.21
C GLU A 60 -19.33 5.02 -4.26
N GLU A 61 -19.12 4.73 -2.97
CA GLU A 61 -20.13 4.86 -1.93
C GLU A 61 -20.57 6.33 -1.79
N GLU A 62 -19.63 7.28 -1.76
CA GLU A 62 -19.92 8.70 -1.69
C GLU A 62 -20.72 9.17 -2.92
N MET A 63 -20.29 8.81 -4.13
CA MET A 63 -20.98 9.21 -5.36
C MET A 63 -22.41 8.65 -5.40
N MET A 64 -22.58 7.37 -5.07
CA MET A 64 -23.88 6.70 -5.05
C MET A 64 -24.80 7.32 -3.99
N GLU A 65 -24.32 7.58 -2.78
CA GLU A 65 -25.15 8.22 -1.74
C GLU A 65 -25.54 9.65 -2.13
N ASN A 66 -24.63 10.43 -2.75
CA ASN A 66 -24.97 11.77 -3.26
C ASN A 66 -26.13 11.71 -4.26
N ILE A 67 -26.13 10.73 -5.19
CA ILE A 67 -27.21 10.57 -6.16
C ILE A 67 -28.51 10.14 -5.45
N LYS A 68 -28.45 9.19 -4.52
CA LYS A 68 -29.61 8.78 -3.72
C LYS A 68 -30.22 9.94 -2.94
N GLU A 69 -29.39 10.78 -2.33
CA GLU A 69 -29.85 11.97 -1.60
C GLU A 69 -30.61 12.95 -2.50
N LEU A 70 -30.17 13.15 -3.75
CA LEU A 70 -30.88 13.99 -4.71
C LEU A 70 -32.31 13.49 -4.96
N TYR A 71 -32.49 12.18 -5.15
CA TYR A 71 -33.81 11.57 -5.35
C TYR A 71 -34.67 11.61 -4.07
N LYS A 72 -34.08 11.39 -2.89
CA LYS A 72 -34.78 11.52 -1.58
C LYS A 72 -35.33 12.95 -1.36
N ILE A 73 -34.62 13.97 -1.83
CA ILE A 73 -35.02 15.39 -1.69
C ILE A 73 -36.09 15.81 -2.70
N MET A 74 -36.39 14.95 -3.69
CA MET A 74 -37.42 15.17 -4.70
C MET A 74 -38.55 14.12 -4.53
N PRO A 75 -39.41 14.22 -3.48
CA PRO A 75 -40.39 13.18 -3.15
C PRO A 75 -41.49 13.01 -4.20
N SER A 76 -41.53 13.86 -5.21
CA SER A 76 -42.43 13.73 -6.35
C SER A 76 -41.90 12.80 -7.45
N LEU A 77 -40.65 12.31 -7.34
CA LEU A 77 -40.02 11.47 -8.35
C LEU A 77 -40.21 9.97 -8.10
N LEU A 78 -40.13 9.51 -6.84
CA LEU A 78 -40.23 8.10 -6.47
C LEU A 78 -41.02 7.95 -5.17
N SER A 79 -41.92 6.97 -5.15
CA SER A 79 -42.61 6.49 -3.94
C SER A 79 -41.70 5.59 -3.11
N GLU A 80 -42.11 5.27 -1.87
CA GLU A 80 -41.33 4.38 -0.99
C GLU A 80 -41.13 2.99 -1.61
N ASP A 81 -42.12 2.47 -2.36
CA ASP A 81 -42.03 1.15 -3.00
C ASP A 81 -41.11 1.17 -4.24
N GLU A 82 -41.07 2.28 -4.98
CA GLU A 82 -40.16 2.47 -6.13
C GLU A 82 -38.71 2.71 -5.72
N MET A 83 -38.44 3.00 -4.44
CA MET A 83 -37.07 3.19 -3.96
C MET A 83 -36.26 1.89 -3.99
N ASP A 84 -36.88 0.74 -3.76
CA ASP A 84 -36.20 -0.55 -3.83
C ASP A 84 -35.78 -0.86 -5.27
N ASP A 85 -36.66 -0.64 -6.25
CA ASP A 85 -36.32 -0.76 -7.68
C ASP A 85 -35.25 0.25 -8.11
N PHE A 86 -35.28 1.46 -7.55
CA PHE A 86 -34.30 2.50 -7.86
C PHE A 86 -32.87 2.10 -7.46
N GLU A 87 -32.70 1.35 -6.38
CA GLU A 87 -31.38 0.84 -5.97
C GLU A 87 -30.78 -0.10 -7.04
N ASP A 88 -31.59 -1.02 -7.57
CA ASP A 88 -31.18 -1.93 -8.65
C ASP A 88 -30.89 -1.17 -9.96
N ILE A 89 -31.68 -0.13 -10.26
CA ILE A 89 -31.44 0.79 -11.38
C ILE A 89 -30.11 1.53 -11.21
N LEU A 90 -29.82 1.99 -9.99
CA LEU A 90 -28.61 2.74 -9.69
C LEU A 90 -27.35 1.85 -9.83
N ASP A 91 -27.40 0.61 -9.36
CA ASP A 91 -26.34 -0.38 -9.56
C ASP A 91 -26.12 -0.70 -11.04
N THR A 92 -27.20 -0.85 -11.80
CA THR A 92 -27.14 -1.03 -13.26
C THR A 92 -26.51 0.18 -13.95
N SER A 93 -26.90 1.39 -13.52
CA SER A 93 -26.35 2.66 -14.01
C SER A 93 -24.87 2.77 -13.73
N LEU A 94 -24.44 2.39 -12.52
CA LEU A 94 -23.03 2.39 -12.11
C LEU A 94 -22.19 1.44 -12.97
N ALA A 95 -22.70 0.23 -13.23
CA ALA A 95 -22.02 -0.73 -14.10
C ALA A 95 -21.85 -0.22 -15.54
N LEU A 96 -22.88 0.45 -16.09
CA LEU A 96 -22.82 1.08 -17.41
C LEU A 96 -21.87 2.28 -17.43
N PHE A 97 -21.94 3.14 -16.41
CA PHE A 97 -21.04 4.27 -16.22
C PHE A 97 -19.58 3.81 -16.21
N TYR A 98 -19.24 2.76 -15.45
CA TYR A 98 -17.88 2.25 -15.41
C TYR A 98 -17.43 1.56 -16.70
N THR A 99 -18.37 1.06 -17.48
CA THR A 99 -18.05 0.40 -18.76
C THR A 99 -17.85 1.43 -19.87
N GLN A 100 -18.59 2.54 -19.85
CA GLN A 100 -18.67 3.49 -20.96
C GLN A 100 -17.88 4.78 -20.73
N ILE A 101 -17.72 5.22 -19.49
CA ILE A 101 -17.19 6.56 -19.15
C ILE A 101 -15.77 6.46 -18.55
N ILE A 102 -15.62 5.79 -17.41
CA ILE A 102 -14.33 5.65 -16.69
C ILE A 102 -14.19 4.27 -16.06
N PRO A 103 -13.00 3.70 -15.89
CA PRO A 103 -12.87 2.45 -15.14
C PRO A 103 -13.19 2.64 -13.64
N PRO A 104 -13.63 1.59 -12.94
CA PRO A 104 -13.70 1.62 -11.47
C PRO A 104 -12.28 1.80 -10.89
N ARG A 105 -12.18 2.22 -9.62
CA ARG A 105 -10.86 2.41 -8.97
C ARG A 105 -10.02 1.14 -9.01
N SER A 106 -10.64 -0.01 -8.75
CA SER A 106 -10.04 -1.32 -8.85
C SER A 106 -11.13 -2.37 -9.00
N TYR A 107 -10.80 -3.48 -9.67
CA TYR A 107 -11.64 -4.67 -9.61
C TYR A 107 -11.34 -5.47 -8.34
N SER A 108 -12.34 -6.17 -7.81
CA SER A 108 -12.17 -7.05 -6.62
C SER A 108 -11.14 -8.15 -6.79
N ASN A 109 -10.87 -8.55 -8.03
CA ASN A 109 -9.87 -9.56 -8.38
C ASN A 109 -9.13 -9.18 -9.66
N THR A 110 -7.94 -9.75 -9.85
CA THR A 110 -7.24 -9.64 -11.12
C THR A 110 -7.68 -10.68 -12.15
N PHE A 111 -7.88 -10.25 -13.39
CA PHE A 111 -8.20 -11.12 -14.53
C PHE A 111 -7.45 -10.70 -15.79
N ALA A 112 -7.35 -11.60 -16.76
CA ALA A 112 -6.73 -11.34 -18.05
C ALA A 112 -7.58 -11.92 -19.19
N LYS A 113 -7.75 -11.14 -20.26
CA LYS A 113 -8.42 -11.58 -21.49
C LYS A 113 -7.35 -12.00 -22.51
N PRO A 114 -7.63 -12.99 -23.38
CA PRO A 114 -6.72 -13.34 -24.46
C PRO A 114 -6.34 -12.12 -25.31
N LEU A 115 -5.05 -11.94 -25.55
CA LEU A 115 -4.54 -10.81 -26.32
C LEU A 115 -4.57 -11.14 -27.82
N SER A 116 -5.11 -10.21 -28.61
CA SER A 116 -5.00 -10.30 -30.07
C SER A 116 -3.55 -10.12 -30.51
N SER A 117 -3.17 -10.69 -31.66
CA SER A 117 -1.82 -10.50 -32.22
C SER A 117 -1.47 -9.03 -32.48
N ASN A 118 -2.47 -8.19 -32.77
CA ASN A 118 -2.27 -6.74 -32.92
C ASN A 118 -1.99 -6.07 -31.57
N SER A 119 -2.69 -6.48 -30.51
CA SER A 119 -2.46 -5.99 -29.14
C SER A 119 -1.05 -6.34 -28.68
N ILE A 120 -0.60 -7.58 -28.91
CA ILE A 120 0.77 -8.02 -28.56
C ILE A 120 1.80 -7.14 -29.27
N LYS A 121 1.69 -6.92 -30.58
CA LYS A 121 2.61 -6.06 -31.33
C LYS A 121 2.69 -4.63 -30.78
N LYS A 122 1.54 -4.04 -30.42
CA LYS A 122 1.49 -2.70 -29.81
C LYS A 122 2.18 -2.69 -28.45
N ARG A 123 1.88 -3.65 -27.58
CA ARG A 123 2.49 -3.75 -26.24
C ARG A 123 4.00 -4.02 -26.31
N LEU A 124 4.45 -4.86 -27.24
CA LEU A 124 5.87 -5.11 -27.49
C LEU A 124 6.62 -3.84 -27.92
N SER A 125 6.00 -3.04 -28.79
CA SER A 125 6.58 -1.76 -29.23
C SER A 125 6.74 -0.79 -28.05
N LYS A 126 5.72 -0.71 -27.16
CA LYS A 126 5.77 0.09 -25.93
C LYS A 126 6.86 -0.41 -24.97
N ILE A 127 6.91 -1.70 -24.69
CA ILE A 127 7.94 -2.31 -23.82
C ILE A 127 9.35 -2.04 -24.35
N ASN A 128 9.58 -2.22 -25.64
CA ASN A 128 10.88 -1.95 -26.25
C ASN A 128 11.23 -0.46 -26.18
N TYR A 129 10.26 0.43 -26.34
CA TYR A 129 10.46 1.86 -26.13
C TYR A 129 10.90 2.16 -24.69
N LEU A 130 10.19 1.62 -23.69
CA LEU A 130 10.53 1.81 -22.27
C LEU A 130 11.92 1.28 -21.94
N ARG A 131 12.30 0.08 -22.41
CA ARG A 131 13.63 -0.51 -22.21
C ARG A 131 14.77 0.36 -22.75
N ASN A 132 14.53 1.06 -23.86
CA ASN A 132 15.53 1.91 -24.51
C ASN A 132 15.59 3.33 -23.92
N LYS A 133 14.66 3.71 -23.03
CA LYS A 133 14.76 4.98 -22.31
C LYS A 133 15.95 4.97 -21.34
N PRO A 134 16.66 6.10 -21.17
CA PRO A 134 17.66 6.25 -20.13
C PRO A 134 17.04 5.95 -18.76
N GLN A 135 17.58 4.93 -18.09
CA GLN A 135 17.14 4.48 -16.78
C GLN A 135 18.38 4.34 -15.90
N PRO A 136 18.69 5.34 -15.06
CA PRO A 136 19.81 5.23 -14.13
C PRO A 136 19.65 3.98 -13.26
N GLU A 137 20.75 3.26 -13.02
CA GLU A 137 20.76 2.07 -12.17
C GLU A 137 20.27 2.43 -10.76
N GLN A 138 19.37 1.63 -10.20
CA GLN A 138 18.72 1.96 -8.94
C GLN A 138 19.77 2.15 -7.82
N ARG A 139 19.55 3.16 -6.96
CA ARG A 139 20.43 3.48 -5.81
C ARG A 139 21.83 3.99 -6.20
N THR A 140 22.05 4.38 -7.45
CA THR A 140 23.24 5.14 -7.86
C THR A 140 23.08 6.64 -7.60
N PRO A 141 24.18 7.41 -7.48
CA PRO A 141 24.12 8.87 -7.42
C PRO A 141 23.33 9.50 -8.57
N GLU A 142 23.48 8.97 -9.79
CA GLU A 142 22.76 9.38 -10.99
C GLU A 142 21.24 9.17 -10.83
N TRP A 143 20.84 8.05 -10.22
CA TRP A 143 19.45 7.76 -9.93
C TRP A 143 18.85 8.72 -8.90
N TYR A 144 19.59 9.03 -7.83
CA TYR A 144 19.15 10.03 -6.84
C TYR A 144 19.02 11.42 -7.47
N LEU A 145 19.97 11.82 -8.31
CA LEU A 145 19.93 13.10 -9.03
C LEU A 145 18.74 13.16 -10.01
N PHE A 146 18.53 12.09 -10.76
CA PHE A 146 17.41 11.98 -11.70
C PHE A 146 16.08 12.12 -10.97
N ARG A 147 15.87 11.38 -9.87
CA ARG A 147 14.65 11.46 -9.05
C ARG A 147 14.49 12.79 -8.31
N HIS A 148 15.58 13.49 -7.99
CA HIS A 148 15.51 14.80 -7.33
C HIS A 148 14.86 15.85 -8.25
N ASN A 149 15.05 15.73 -9.56
CA ASN A 149 14.50 16.63 -10.57
C ASN A 149 13.11 16.20 -11.09
N LEU A 150 12.42 15.32 -10.37
CA LEU A 150 11.10 14.82 -10.72
C LEU A 150 10.19 14.77 -9.49
N ILE A 151 8.89 14.95 -9.67
CA ILE A 151 7.88 14.42 -8.76
C ILE A 151 7.65 12.95 -9.17
N THR A 152 8.08 12.03 -8.30
CA THR A 152 7.92 10.60 -8.56
C THR A 152 6.50 10.15 -8.25
N ALA A 153 5.98 9.15 -8.97
CA ALA A 153 4.64 8.59 -8.78
C ALA A 153 4.30 8.32 -7.29
N SER A 154 5.25 7.76 -6.54
CA SER A 154 5.12 7.46 -5.10
C SER A 154 4.91 8.69 -4.20
N ASN A 155 5.23 9.90 -4.66
CA ASN A 155 5.16 11.14 -3.88
C ASN A 155 4.12 12.12 -4.44
N ALA A 156 3.61 11.88 -5.64
CA ALA A 156 2.71 12.79 -6.33
C ALA A 156 1.37 12.95 -5.60
N TYR A 157 0.91 11.92 -4.88
CA TYR A 157 -0.29 11.98 -4.06
C TYR A 157 -0.28 13.18 -3.08
N LYS A 158 0.91 13.55 -2.56
CA LYS A 158 1.07 14.69 -1.65
C LYS A 158 0.67 16.03 -2.27
N ALA A 159 0.63 16.15 -3.60
CA ALA A 159 0.13 17.35 -4.28
C ALA A 159 -1.39 17.50 -4.16
N PHE A 160 -2.12 16.40 -3.98
CA PHE A 160 -3.58 16.36 -3.87
C PHE A 160 -4.08 16.46 -2.43
N GLU A 161 -3.20 16.17 -1.47
CA GLU A 161 -3.48 16.27 -0.04
C GLU A 161 -3.61 17.72 0.46
N ASN A 162 -3.87 17.86 1.76
CA ASN A 162 -3.92 19.15 2.42
C ASN A 162 -2.63 19.99 2.25
N GLU A 163 -2.76 21.30 2.50
CA GLU A 163 -1.67 22.27 2.36
C GLU A 163 -0.42 21.89 3.16
N ALA A 164 -0.55 21.25 4.32
CA ALA A 164 0.62 20.82 5.10
C ALA A 164 1.44 19.74 4.37
N THR A 165 0.77 18.76 3.77
CA THR A 165 1.41 17.67 3.02
C THR A 165 1.96 18.16 1.69
N ARG A 166 1.23 19.05 1.01
CA ARG A 166 1.72 19.74 -0.18
C ARG A 166 2.97 20.59 0.12
N ASN A 167 2.97 21.31 1.24
CA ASN A 167 4.14 22.05 1.71
C ASN A 167 5.33 21.12 1.99
N GLN A 168 5.08 19.95 2.57
CA GLN A 168 6.12 18.95 2.78
C GLN A 168 6.74 18.49 1.45
N LEU A 169 5.92 18.18 0.44
CA LEU A 169 6.41 17.81 -0.90
C LEU A 169 7.32 18.90 -1.49
N ILE A 170 6.85 20.16 -1.45
CA ILE A 170 7.60 21.31 -1.99
C ILE A 170 8.92 21.47 -1.25
N TYR A 171 8.88 21.49 0.09
CA TYR A 171 10.07 21.67 0.92
C TYR A 171 11.09 20.54 0.72
N GLU A 172 10.66 19.28 0.67
CA GLU A 172 11.51 18.11 0.40
C GLU A 172 12.21 18.24 -0.96
N LYS A 173 11.52 18.72 -2.00
CA LYS A 173 12.07 18.87 -3.35
C LYS A 173 12.93 20.13 -3.54
N CYS A 174 12.78 21.14 -2.69
CA CYS A 174 13.65 22.31 -2.67
C CYS A 174 14.97 22.06 -1.93
N GLN A 175 15.01 21.10 -0.99
CA GLN A 175 16.24 20.74 -0.28
C GLN A 175 17.34 20.30 -1.26
N PRO A 176 18.59 20.76 -1.10
CA PRO A 176 19.69 20.29 -1.94
C PRO A 176 19.90 18.79 -1.72
N LEU A 177 20.23 18.09 -2.80
CA LEU A 177 20.57 16.68 -2.73
C LEU A 177 21.84 16.52 -1.89
N LYS A 178 21.79 15.74 -0.81
CA LYS A 178 22.93 15.49 0.06
C LYS A 178 23.86 14.44 -0.57
N MET A 179 24.55 14.82 -1.63
CA MET A 179 25.50 13.94 -2.34
C MET A 179 26.68 13.51 -1.47
N ASP A 180 27.05 14.34 -0.47
CA ASP A 180 28.13 14.04 0.48
C ASP A 180 27.90 12.73 1.26
N LEU A 181 26.66 12.25 1.40
CA LEU A 181 26.36 10.96 2.04
C LEU A 181 26.57 9.75 1.11
N LEU A 182 26.68 9.99 -0.20
CA LEU A 182 26.92 8.97 -1.23
C LEU A 182 28.40 8.89 -1.60
N GLU A 183 29.16 9.99 -1.48
CA GLU A 183 30.59 10.06 -1.80
C GLU A 183 31.52 9.71 -0.62
N ASN A 184 31.06 9.87 0.62
CA ASN A 184 31.84 9.44 1.77
C ASN A 184 31.68 7.92 1.95
N ASP A 185 32.77 7.17 1.89
CA ASP A 185 32.93 5.72 2.21
C ASP A 185 32.45 5.31 3.63
N LYS A 186 31.70 6.15 4.33
CA LYS A 186 31.01 5.77 5.56
C LYS A 186 29.80 4.95 5.18
N PRO A 187 29.72 3.69 5.63
CA PRO A 187 28.55 2.89 5.36
C PRO A 187 27.33 3.54 5.99
N ALA A 188 26.35 3.87 5.15
CA ALA A 188 25.04 4.28 5.62
C ALA A 188 24.49 3.10 6.45
N GLN A 189 24.33 3.28 7.76
CA GLN A 189 23.72 2.24 8.60
C GLN A 189 22.28 2.02 8.12
N ILE A 190 22.05 0.92 7.41
CA ILE A 190 20.72 0.55 6.93
C ILE A 190 19.90 0.03 8.10
N ASN A 191 18.76 0.67 8.37
CA ASN A 191 17.82 0.17 9.36
C ASN A 191 17.04 -1.03 8.78
N ILE A 192 17.59 -2.23 9.01
CA ILE A 192 17.00 -3.49 8.56
C ILE A 192 15.67 -3.86 9.23
N GLN A 193 15.26 -3.11 10.26
CA GLN A 193 13.99 -3.29 10.98
C GLN A 193 12.91 -2.30 10.51
N SER A 194 13.21 -1.43 9.55
CA SER A 194 12.23 -0.48 9.04
C SER A 194 11.21 -1.15 8.12
N PRO A 195 9.94 -0.71 8.10
CA PRO A 195 8.96 -1.17 7.11
C PRO A 195 9.41 -0.97 5.65
N PHE A 196 10.21 0.07 5.40
CA PHE A 196 10.80 0.31 4.09
C PHE A 196 11.77 -0.82 3.69
N HIS A 197 12.66 -1.21 4.61
CA HIS A 197 13.56 -2.34 4.38
C HIS A 197 12.81 -3.66 4.25
N TRP A 198 11.73 -3.85 5.02
CA TRP A 198 10.82 -4.99 4.87
C TRP A 198 10.25 -5.09 3.45
N GLY A 199 9.73 -3.97 2.93
CA GLY A 199 9.28 -3.83 1.55
C GLY A 199 10.33 -4.32 0.55
N GLN A 200 11.52 -3.73 0.62
CA GLN A 200 12.64 -4.06 -0.28
C GLN A 200 13.12 -5.50 -0.16
N LYS A 201 13.13 -6.05 1.07
CA LYS A 201 13.57 -7.42 1.32
C LYS A 201 12.62 -8.42 0.67
N TYR A 202 11.31 -8.23 0.76
CA TYR A 202 10.34 -9.23 0.31
C TYR A 202 9.85 -9.01 -1.13
N GLU A 203 10.13 -7.87 -1.76
CA GLU A 203 9.74 -7.57 -3.14
C GLU A 203 10.19 -8.67 -4.13
N PRO A 204 11.44 -9.19 -4.10
CA PRO A 204 11.83 -10.31 -4.96
C PRO A 204 11.03 -11.60 -4.72
N VAL A 205 10.61 -11.86 -3.48
CA VAL A 205 9.77 -13.04 -3.16
C VAL A 205 8.38 -12.87 -3.72
N SER A 206 7.81 -11.66 -3.63
CA SER A 206 6.50 -11.33 -4.20
C SER A 206 6.51 -11.40 -5.74
N VAL A 207 7.61 -10.99 -6.39
CA VAL A 207 7.79 -11.20 -7.84
C VAL A 207 7.83 -12.68 -8.18
N MET A 208 8.65 -13.48 -7.47
CA MET A 208 8.70 -14.94 -7.70
C MET A 208 7.32 -15.59 -7.51
N TYR A 209 6.58 -15.17 -6.47
CA TYR A 209 5.22 -15.63 -6.23
C TYR A 209 4.30 -15.29 -7.42
N TYR A 210 4.34 -14.05 -7.91
CA TYR A 210 3.51 -13.59 -9.01
C TYR A 210 3.83 -14.35 -10.31
N GLU A 211 5.11 -14.51 -10.64
CA GLU A 211 5.57 -15.26 -11.81
C GLU A 211 5.15 -16.73 -11.77
N ASP A 212 5.27 -17.38 -10.62
CA ASP A 212 4.82 -18.76 -10.43
C ASP A 212 3.29 -18.88 -10.50
N THR A 213 2.55 -17.95 -9.88
CA THR A 213 1.08 -18.00 -9.81
C THR A 213 0.45 -17.76 -11.17
N TYR A 214 0.96 -16.79 -11.93
CA TYR A 214 0.40 -16.40 -13.24
C TYR A 214 1.18 -16.94 -14.43
N LYS A 215 2.15 -17.83 -14.20
CA LYS A 215 2.99 -18.49 -15.20
C LYS A 215 3.50 -17.51 -16.24
N THR A 216 4.28 -16.55 -15.76
CA THR A 216 4.73 -15.42 -16.57
C THR A 216 6.10 -14.92 -16.15
N LYS A 217 6.61 -13.88 -16.83
CA LYS A 217 7.89 -13.24 -16.53
C LYS A 217 7.72 -11.73 -16.35
N ILE A 218 8.25 -11.23 -15.25
CA ILE A 218 8.37 -9.82 -14.93
C ILE A 218 9.76 -9.34 -15.31
N GLY A 219 9.82 -8.19 -15.98
CA GLY A 219 11.05 -7.46 -16.25
C GLY A 219 11.17 -6.26 -15.32
N ASP A 220 12.40 -5.97 -14.92
CA ASP A 220 12.75 -4.84 -14.07
C ASP A 220 12.90 -3.55 -14.89
N TYR A 221 12.47 -2.43 -14.32
CA TYR A 221 12.59 -1.11 -14.92
C TYR A 221 13.07 -0.11 -13.87
N GLY A 222 13.93 0.82 -14.29
CA GLY A 222 14.43 1.91 -13.47
C GLY A 222 13.44 3.06 -13.36
N CYS A 223 13.96 4.26 -13.07
CA CYS A 223 13.14 5.46 -13.10
C CYS A 223 12.96 5.96 -14.53
N ILE A 224 11.70 6.06 -14.97
CA ILE A 224 11.27 6.49 -16.29
C ILE A 224 10.66 7.89 -16.15
N GLN A 225 11.15 8.85 -16.93
CA GLN A 225 10.56 10.18 -17.04
C GLN A 225 9.41 10.18 -18.05
N HIS A 226 8.36 10.95 -17.74
CA HIS A 226 7.21 11.13 -18.62
C HIS A 226 7.59 11.96 -19.86
N ASP A 227 7.09 11.58 -21.04
CA ASP A 227 7.47 12.19 -22.32
C ASP A 227 6.97 13.64 -22.48
N THR A 228 5.72 13.91 -22.11
CA THR A 228 5.12 15.26 -22.16
C THR A 228 5.47 16.11 -20.93
N TYR A 229 5.27 15.57 -19.72
CA TYR A 229 5.48 16.29 -18.47
C TYR A 229 6.84 15.96 -17.86
N SER A 230 7.89 16.68 -18.25
CA SER A 230 9.27 16.39 -17.81
C SER A 230 9.48 16.43 -16.29
N PHE A 231 8.57 17.02 -15.53
CA PHE A 231 8.61 17.02 -14.07
C PHE A 231 8.05 15.74 -13.43
N LEU A 232 7.46 14.82 -14.20
CA LEU A 232 6.93 13.55 -13.71
C LEU A 232 7.87 12.40 -14.01
N GLY A 233 7.95 11.47 -13.06
CA GLY A 233 8.62 10.20 -13.29
C GLY A 233 8.00 9.06 -12.50
N ALA A 234 8.19 7.85 -12.99
CA ALA A 234 7.69 6.63 -12.38
C ALA A 234 8.82 5.60 -12.26
N SER A 235 8.70 4.71 -11.27
CA SER A 235 9.52 3.51 -11.15
C SER A 235 8.55 2.39 -10.83
N PRO A 236 8.10 1.64 -11.84
CA PRO A 236 7.24 0.49 -11.59
C PRO A 236 8.06 -0.64 -10.96
N ASP A 237 7.45 -1.43 -10.08
CA ASP A 237 8.13 -2.58 -9.47
C ASP A 237 8.39 -3.69 -10.51
N GLY A 238 7.55 -3.77 -11.54
CA GLY A 238 7.82 -4.59 -12.71
C GLY A 238 6.82 -4.39 -13.84
N ILE A 239 7.17 -4.91 -15.02
CA ILE A 239 6.23 -5.03 -16.15
C ILE A 239 6.29 -6.47 -16.65
N ASN A 240 5.14 -7.05 -16.96
CA ASN A 240 5.07 -8.35 -17.59
C ASN A 240 5.66 -8.31 -19.01
N ILE A 241 6.69 -9.11 -19.26
CA ILE A 241 7.45 -9.13 -20.52
C ILE A 241 7.33 -10.44 -21.29
N ASP A 242 6.50 -11.37 -20.81
CA ASP A 242 6.26 -12.65 -21.48
C ASP A 242 5.16 -12.50 -22.52
N GLU A 243 5.53 -12.50 -23.80
CA GLU A 243 4.62 -12.36 -24.94
C GLU A 243 3.56 -13.48 -25.03
N THR A 244 3.81 -14.63 -24.38
CA THR A 244 2.85 -15.75 -24.35
C THR A 244 1.79 -15.60 -23.27
N SER A 245 2.01 -14.69 -22.31
CA SER A 245 1.07 -14.43 -21.23
C SER A 245 -0.06 -13.51 -21.67
N ASN A 246 -1.29 -13.82 -21.23
CA ASN A 246 -2.42 -12.90 -21.36
C ASN A 246 -2.24 -11.59 -20.58
N ARG A 247 -1.23 -11.53 -19.71
CA ARG A 247 -0.85 -10.34 -18.92
C ARG A 247 0.30 -9.56 -19.55
N PHE A 248 0.78 -9.92 -20.74
CA PHE A 248 1.89 -9.23 -21.41
C PHE A 248 1.68 -7.71 -21.45
N GLY A 249 2.68 -6.94 -21.01
CA GLY A 249 2.62 -5.47 -20.93
C GLY A 249 1.76 -4.90 -19.81
N ARG A 250 1.37 -5.71 -18.82
CA ARG A 250 0.74 -5.25 -17.58
C ARG A 250 1.80 -4.82 -16.57
N LEU A 251 1.56 -3.71 -15.88
CA LEU A 251 2.37 -3.26 -14.75
C LEU A 251 2.14 -4.13 -13.52
N LEU A 252 3.15 -4.24 -12.67
CA LEU A 252 3.06 -4.84 -11.36
C LEU A 252 3.52 -3.80 -10.33
N GLU A 253 2.67 -3.56 -9.34
CA GLU A 253 2.97 -2.75 -8.16
C GLU A 253 2.79 -3.63 -6.92
N ILE A 254 3.83 -3.70 -6.08
CA ILE A 254 3.92 -4.63 -4.96
C ILE A 254 3.97 -3.85 -3.65
N LYS A 255 3.14 -4.26 -2.69
CA LYS A 255 3.23 -3.76 -1.31
C LYS A 255 3.33 -4.94 -0.33
N ASN A 256 4.50 -5.06 0.29
CA ASN A 256 4.70 -6.02 1.37
C ASN A 256 4.27 -5.38 2.69
N ILE A 257 3.08 -5.75 3.14
CA ILE A 257 2.40 -5.14 4.27
C ILE A 257 2.93 -5.68 5.59
N VAL A 258 3.21 -4.77 6.53
CA VAL A 258 3.60 -5.10 7.91
C VAL A 258 2.42 -4.93 8.87
N ASN A 259 1.81 -3.74 8.88
CA ASN A 259 0.86 -3.35 9.93
C ASN A 259 -0.58 -3.11 9.45
N ARG A 260 -0.82 -2.81 8.17
CA ARG A 260 -2.19 -2.56 7.68
C ARG A 260 -2.95 -3.87 7.45
N GLU A 261 -4.27 -3.82 7.46
CA GLU A 261 -5.10 -4.92 6.97
C GLU A 261 -5.12 -4.90 5.43
N ILE A 262 -5.16 -6.10 4.84
CA ILE A 262 -5.30 -6.28 3.39
C ILE A 262 -6.79 -6.51 3.13
N ASP A 263 -7.45 -5.46 2.65
CA ASP A 263 -8.89 -5.40 2.37
C ASP A 263 -9.22 -5.51 0.88
N GLY A 264 -8.19 -5.59 0.02
CA GLY A 264 -8.35 -5.56 -1.43
C GLY A 264 -8.65 -4.16 -1.99
N ILE A 265 -8.67 -3.12 -1.16
CA ILE A 265 -8.93 -1.75 -1.59
C ILE A 265 -7.60 -0.98 -1.57
N PRO A 266 -7.10 -0.54 -2.75
CA PRO A 266 -5.90 0.29 -2.80
C PRO A 266 -6.13 1.62 -2.07
N LYS A 267 -5.21 1.95 -1.15
CA LYS A 267 -5.14 3.29 -0.56
C LYS A 267 -5.04 4.35 -1.66
N LYS A 268 -5.55 5.55 -1.38
CA LYS A 268 -5.40 6.73 -2.25
C LYS A 268 -3.98 6.92 -2.77
N GLU A 269 -2.99 6.88 -1.88
CA GLU A 269 -1.57 7.08 -2.23
C GLU A 269 -1.05 6.02 -3.23
N TYR A 270 -1.46 4.76 -3.08
CA TYR A 270 -1.07 3.67 -3.97
C TYR A 270 -1.82 3.72 -5.29
N TRP A 271 -3.11 4.06 -5.26
CA TRP A 271 -3.90 4.23 -6.47
C TRP A 271 -3.35 5.36 -7.36
N ILE A 272 -3.07 6.53 -6.78
CA ILE A 272 -2.43 7.66 -7.49
C ILE A 272 -1.06 7.25 -8.04
N GLN A 273 -0.27 6.50 -7.26
CA GLN A 273 1.03 5.98 -7.72
C GLN A 273 0.85 5.11 -8.98
N MET A 274 -0.09 4.16 -8.98
CA MET A 274 -0.36 3.27 -10.11
C MET A 274 -0.88 4.02 -11.33
N GLN A 275 -1.78 5.00 -11.15
CA GLN A 275 -2.27 5.83 -12.26
C GLN A 275 -1.13 6.58 -12.95
N LEU A 276 -0.21 7.16 -12.17
CA LEU A 276 0.95 7.86 -12.72
C LEU A 276 2.00 6.94 -13.33
N GLN A 277 2.18 5.72 -12.80
CA GLN A 277 3.03 4.70 -13.43
C GLN A 277 2.47 4.28 -14.79
N MET A 278 1.16 3.97 -14.86
CA MET A 278 0.47 3.64 -16.11
C MET A 278 0.53 4.79 -17.12
N GLU A 279 0.33 6.03 -16.67
CA GLU A 279 0.44 7.22 -17.51
C GLU A 279 1.87 7.40 -18.06
N THR A 280 2.86 7.41 -17.18
CA THR A 280 4.28 7.66 -17.53
C THR A 280 4.84 6.57 -18.45
N CYS A 281 4.42 5.32 -18.25
CA CYS A 281 4.87 4.18 -19.06
C CYS A 281 4.01 3.97 -20.32
N ASP A 282 2.95 4.75 -20.50
CA ASP A 282 1.91 4.54 -21.50
C ASP A 282 1.36 3.10 -21.50
N LEU A 283 1.01 2.57 -20.34
CA LEU A 283 0.39 1.24 -20.17
C LEU A 283 -1.04 1.40 -19.64
N ASP A 284 -1.90 0.41 -19.91
CA ASP A 284 -3.35 0.54 -19.64
C ASP A 284 -3.80 -0.24 -18.38
N GLU A 285 -2.99 -1.16 -17.88
CA GLU A 285 -3.35 -2.11 -16.81
C GLU A 285 -2.21 -2.24 -15.79
N CYS A 286 -2.56 -2.33 -14.51
CA CYS A 286 -1.65 -2.62 -13.41
C CYS A 286 -2.27 -3.68 -12.48
N ASP A 287 -1.53 -4.74 -12.17
CA ASP A 287 -1.85 -5.61 -11.05
C ASP A 287 -1.23 -5.02 -9.78
N PHE A 288 -2.08 -4.79 -8.79
CA PHE A 288 -1.69 -4.37 -7.45
C PHE A 288 -1.62 -5.59 -6.54
N LEU A 289 -0.40 -5.98 -6.16
CA LEU A 289 -0.13 -7.16 -5.35
C LEU A 289 0.24 -6.76 -3.93
N GLU A 290 -0.61 -7.13 -2.97
CA GLU A 290 -0.31 -7.03 -1.56
C GLU A 290 0.07 -8.40 -1.00
N CYS A 291 1.15 -8.44 -0.22
CA CYS A 291 1.63 -9.65 0.43
C CYS A 291 1.90 -9.38 1.90
N ARG A 292 1.47 -10.29 2.78
CA ARG A 292 1.86 -10.30 4.19
C ARG A 292 2.79 -11.48 4.44
N PHE A 293 4.01 -11.17 4.87
CA PHE A 293 4.97 -12.19 5.26
C PHE A 293 5.08 -12.25 6.80
N SER A 294 5.39 -13.43 7.31
CA SER A 294 5.89 -13.64 8.67
C SER A 294 7.22 -14.39 8.63
N GLU A 295 8.02 -14.19 9.68
CA GLU A 295 9.29 -14.90 9.87
C GLU A 295 9.17 -15.87 11.03
N TYR A 296 9.58 -17.12 10.82
CA TYR A 296 9.68 -18.10 11.90
C TYR A 296 10.79 -17.72 12.87
N GLU A 297 10.63 -18.05 14.15
CA GLU A 297 11.65 -17.83 15.18
C GLU A 297 12.96 -18.58 14.88
N GLY A 298 12.87 -19.69 14.14
CA GLY A 298 14.02 -20.45 13.68
C GLY A 298 13.64 -21.68 12.85
N GLU A 299 14.68 -22.40 12.44
CA GLU A 299 14.59 -23.56 11.55
C GLU A 299 13.65 -24.67 12.06
N SER A 300 13.70 -24.96 13.37
CA SER A 300 12.84 -25.98 13.98
C SER A 300 11.36 -25.68 13.79
N ALA A 301 10.94 -24.42 13.95
CA ALA A 301 9.54 -24.03 13.79
C ALA A 301 9.11 -24.12 12.32
N PHE A 302 9.99 -23.75 11.40
CA PHE A 302 9.75 -23.84 9.96
C PHE A 302 9.50 -25.28 9.48
N TYR A 303 10.30 -26.24 9.96
CA TYR A 303 10.14 -27.66 9.58
C TYR A 303 8.96 -28.36 10.26
N GLN A 304 8.50 -27.86 11.41
CA GLN A 304 7.35 -28.43 12.11
C GLN A 304 6.02 -28.00 11.49
N ASP A 305 5.99 -26.89 10.74
CA ASP A 305 4.78 -26.35 10.13
C ASP A 305 4.53 -26.93 8.73
N GLY A 306 4.21 -28.22 8.60
CA GLY A 306 3.81 -28.81 7.31
C GLY A 306 4.96 -29.34 6.46
N THR A 307 4.94 -29.08 5.14
CA THR A 307 6.00 -29.53 4.22
C THR A 307 7.17 -28.53 4.19
N PHE A 308 8.22 -28.80 3.42
CA PHE A 308 9.33 -27.86 3.28
C PHE A 308 8.89 -26.52 2.65
N CYS A 309 7.94 -26.55 1.70
CA CYS A 309 7.51 -25.36 0.94
C CYS A 309 6.09 -24.87 1.25
N SER A 310 5.31 -25.62 2.02
CA SER A 310 3.94 -25.26 2.40
C SER A 310 3.71 -25.39 3.91
N SER A 311 2.97 -24.45 4.50
CA SER A 311 2.52 -24.56 5.88
C SER A 311 1.50 -25.69 6.06
N GLU A 312 1.40 -26.24 7.27
CA GLU A 312 0.40 -27.27 7.58
C GLU A 312 -1.01 -26.69 7.55
N LYS A 313 -1.13 -25.48 8.10
CA LYS A 313 -2.37 -24.72 8.14
C LYS A 313 -2.42 -23.79 6.94
N ASP A 314 -3.52 -23.84 6.19
CA ASP A 314 -3.84 -22.94 5.07
C ASP A 314 -2.98 -23.09 3.79
N ASP A 315 -2.09 -24.09 3.72
CA ASP A 315 -1.21 -24.39 2.56
C ASP A 315 -0.46 -23.15 2.02
N CYS A 316 -0.07 -22.26 2.93
CA CYS A 316 0.67 -21.05 2.59
C CYS A 316 2.08 -21.39 2.14
N LYS A 317 2.57 -20.69 1.11
CA LYS A 317 3.96 -20.83 0.64
C LYS A 317 4.96 -20.40 1.72
N LYS A 318 6.03 -21.17 1.85
CA LYS A 318 7.16 -20.90 2.74
C LYS A 318 8.48 -21.00 1.98
N GLY A 319 9.51 -20.40 2.53
CA GLY A 319 10.86 -20.57 2.01
C GLY A 319 11.94 -19.94 2.88
N VAL A 320 13.13 -19.82 2.29
CA VAL A 320 14.33 -19.33 2.99
C VAL A 320 14.96 -18.16 2.23
N ILE A 321 15.43 -17.17 2.98
CA ILE A 321 16.33 -16.12 2.50
C ILE A 321 17.62 -16.21 3.28
N MET A 322 18.74 -16.38 2.57
CA MET A 322 20.06 -16.31 3.20
C MET A 322 20.46 -14.84 3.33
N TYR A 323 20.76 -14.42 4.56
CA TYR A 323 21.18 -13.05 4.87
C TYR A 323 22.68 -12.99 5.12
N PHE A 324 23.36 -12.22 4.29
CA PHE A 324 24.78 -11.92 4.39
C PHE A 324 25.02 -10.44 4.66
N CYS A 325 26.18 -10.13 5.23
CA CYS A 325 26.67 -8.78 5.43
C CYS A 325 27.94 -8.57 4.60
N LYS A 326 27.99 -7.48 3.84
CA LYS A 326 29.22 -7.02 3.18
C LYS A 326 30.22 -6.50 4.20
N LYS A 327 31.50 -6.39 3.81
CA LYS A 327 32.55 -5.81 4.66
C LYS A 327 32.29 -4.35 5.04
N ASP A 328 31.53 -3.62 4.23
CA ASP A 328 31.07 -2.27 4.53
C ASP A 328 29.87 -2.24 5.50
N GLY A 329 29.26 -3.38 5.86
CA GLY A 329 28.09 -3.43 6.73
C GLY A 329 26.74 -3.43 6.00
N ASN A 330 26.73 -3.37 4.66
CA ASN A 330 25.49 -3.40 3.88
C ASN A 330 24.91 -4.83 3.79
N PRO A 331 23.58 -4.99 3.93
CA PRO A 331 22.93 -6.29 3.83
C PRO A 331 22.87 -6.79 2.39
N LYS A 332 23.10 -8.09 2.20
CA LYS A 332 22.86 -8.83 0.96
C LYS A 332 21.93 -10.00 1.25
N TYR A 333 20.81 -10.05 0.53
CA TYR A 333 19.86 -11.15 0.59
C TYR A 333 20.00 -12.03 -0.64
N VAL A 334 19.94 -13.35 -0.44
CA VAL A 334 19.85 -14.35 -1.49
C VAL A 334 18.59 -15.16 -1.25
N TYR A 335 17.77 -15.27 -2.28
CA TYR A 335 16.42 -15.80 -2.19
C TYR A 335 16.40 -17.23 -2.72
N MET A 336 15.87 -18.16 -1.93
CA MET A 336 15.67 -19.54 -2.38
C MET A 336 14.68 -19.56 -3.56
N PRO A 337 15.04 -20.16 -4.71
CA PRO A 337 14.12 -20.33 -5.83
C PRO A 337 12.89 -21.13 -5.42
N LEU A 338 11.70 -20.71 -5.86
CA LEU A 338 10.45 -21.44 -5.61
C LEU A 338 10.39 -22.81 -6.31
N SER A 339 11.30 -23.09 -7.25
CA SER A 339 11.42 -24.41 -7.88
C SER A 339 12.01 -25.49 -6.98
N ILE A 340 12.69 -25.10 -5.90
CA ILE A 340 13.19 -26.02 -4.87
C ILE A 340 12.00 -26.46 -4.03
N GLN A 341 11.72 -27.76 -4.01
CA GLN A 341 10.53 -28.33 -3.36
C GLN A 341 10.87 -29.24 -2.18
N THR A 342 12.13 -29.67 -2.06
CA THR A 342 12.58 -30.57 -0.99
C THR A 342 13.73 -30.00 -0.17
N LYS A 343 13.92 -30.57 1.03
CA LYS A 343 15.01 -30.19 1.92
C LYS A 343 16.37 -30.54 1.32
N GLU A 344 16.47 -31.66 0.62
CA GLU A 344 17.73 -32.12 0.01
C GLU A 344 18.19 -31.16 -1.09
N GLU A 345 17.26 -30.69 -1.93
CA GLU A 345 17.54 -29.67 -2.95
C GLU A 345 17.97 -28.35 -2.31
N TYR A 346 17.31 -27.95 -1.22
CA TYR A 346 17.69 -26.76 -0.44
C TYR A 346 19.10 -26.88 0.14
N GLU A 347 19.46 -28.00 0.74
CA GLU A 347 20.78 -28.21 1.35
C GLU A 347 21.91 -28.08 0.30
N ILE A 348 21.67 -28.58 -0.93
CA ILE A 348 22.60 -28.40 -2.05
C ILE A 348 22.72 -26.92 -2.42
N TRP A 349 21.59 -26.24 -2.63
CA TRP A 349 21.55 -24.82 -3.00
C TRP A 349 22.21 -23.92 -1.94
N GLU A 350 21.95 -24.20 -0.66
CA GLU A 350 22.52 -23.48 0.48
C GLU A 350 24.05 -23.61 0.48
N GLN A 351 24.56 -24.84 0.33
CA GLN A 351 26.01 -25.10 0.30
C GLN A 351 26.69 -24.41 -0.89
N GLU A 352 26.10 -24.50 -2.09
CA GLU A 352 26.62 -23.82 -3.28
C GLU A 352 26.63 -22.30 -3.11
N THR A 353 25.55 -21.73 -2.56
CA THR A 353 25.44 -20.28 -2.30
C THR A 353 26.45 -19.81 -1.26
N MET A 354 26.66 -20.57 -0.18
CA MET A 354 27.66 -20.28 0.83
C MET A 354 29.07 -20.24 0.22
N GLN A 355 29.45 -21.26 -0.56
CA GLN A 355 30.76 -21.34 -1.21
C GLN A 355 30.99 -20.20 -2.21
N GLN A 356 29.94 -19.76 -2.92
CA GLN A 356 30.05 -18.67 -3.88
C GLN A 356 30.29 -17.31 -3.20
N LEU A 357 29.74 -17.10 -2.00
CA LEU A 357 29.71 -15.78 -1.36
C LEU A 357 30.69 -15.63 -0.18
N GLU A 358 31.24 -16.71 0.36
CA GLU A 358 32.12 -16.70 1.54
C GLU A 358 33.35 -15.78 1.42
N GLN A 359 33.83 -15.51 0.19
CA GLN A 359 35.02 -14.70 -0.03
C GLN A 359 34.78 -13.19 0.15
N GLU A 360 33.57 -12.73 -0.18
CA GLU A 360 33.21 -11.31 -0.19
C GLU A 360 32.27 -10.94 0.96
N PHE A 361 31.45 -11.89 1.42
CA PHE A 361 30.37 -11.65 2.37
C PHE A 361 30.47 -12.55 3.61
N THR A 362 30.03 -12.02 4.75
CA THR A 362 29.89 -12.80 5.99
C THR A 362 28.44 -13.24 6.14
N TRP A 363 28.18 -14.54 6.22
CA TRP A 363 26.85 -15.06 6.53
C TRP A 363 26.41 -14.64 7.94
N ILE A 364 25.17 -14.18 8.06
CA ILE A 364 24.60 -13.72 9.34
C ILE A 364 23.58 -14.73 9.86
N LYS A 365 22.57 -15.05 9.05
CA LYS A 365 21.55 -16.05 9.37
C LYS A 365 20.74 -16.44 8.14
N ASN A 366 20.02 -17.54 8.26
CA ASN A 366 18.89 -17.85 7.38
C ASN A 366 17.61 -17.25 7.96
N ILE A 367 16.77 -16.75 7.07
CA ILE A 367 15.48 -16.15 7.39
C ILE A 367 14.43 -17.06 6.78
N TYR A 368 13.73 -17.77 7.64
CA TYR A 368 12.64 -18.67 7.28
C TYR A 368 11.36 -17.85 7.25
N TRP A 369 10.70 -17.77 6.10
CA TRP A 369 9.51 -16.95 5.91
C TRP A 369 8.29 -17.79 5.51
N LYS A 370 7.11 -17.26 5.82
CA LYS A 370 5.81 -17.73 5.33
C LYS A 370 5.04 -16.56 4.71
N LEU A 371 4.31 -16.82 3.64
CA LEU A 371 3.39 -15.87 3.00
C LEU A 371 1.98 -16.07 3.56
N ASP A 372 1.62 -15.32 4.58
CA ASP A 372 0.36 -15.47 5.33
C ASP A 372 -0.87 -15.05 4.52
N GLU A 373 -0.75 -13.98 3.73
CA GLU A 373 -1.89 -13.34 3.08
C GLU A 373 -1.46 -12.73 1.75
N VAL A 374 -2.30 -12.89 0.72
CA VAL A 374 -2.10 -12.31 -0.60
C VAL A 374 -3.40 -11.70 -1.10
N SER A 375 -3.33 -10.49 -1.64
CA SER A 375 -4.39 -9.92 -2.45
C SER A 375 -3.80 -9.41 -3.76
N CYS A 376 -4.46 -9.69 -4.88
CA CYS A 376 -4.06 -9.19 -6.19
C CYS A 376 -5.27 -8.63 -6.93
N VAL A 377 -5.32 -7.31 -7.06
CA VAL A 377 -6.44 -6.60 -7.70
C VAL A 377 -5.98 -5.92 -8.99
N LEU A 378 -6.89 -5.82 -9.97
CA LEU A 378 -6.60 -5.16 -11.24
C LEU A 378 -7.02 -3.68 -11.15
N VAL A 379 -6.10 -2.80 -11.52
CA VAL A 379 -6.33 -1.35 -11.66
C VAL A 379 -6.14 -0.97 -13.13
N LEU A 380 -7.10 -0.23 -13.69
CA LEU A 380 -7.02 0.28 -15.06
C LEU A 380 -6.63 1.76 -15.05
N ARG A 381 -5.97 2.17 -16.12
CA ARG A 381 -5.58 3.57 -16.31
C ARG A 381 -6.82 4.45 -16.53
N ASN A 382 -7.01 5.43 -15.67
CA ASN A 382 -8.02 6.46 -15.79
C ASN A 382 -7.42 7.72 -16.43
N LYS A 383 -7.59 7.83 -17.75
CA LYS A 383 -7.05 8.94 -18.57
C LYS A 383 -7.76 10.27 -18.32
N ILE A 384 -9.05 10.21 -17.97
CA ILE A 384 -9.87 11.39 -17.62
C ILE A 384 -9.31 12.01 -16.33
N TRP A 385 -9.16 11.19 -15.28
CA TRP A 385 -8.57 11.62 -14.02
C TRP A 385 -7.19 12.26 -14.23
N PHE A 386 -6.28 11.63 -14.97
CA PHE A 386 -4.94 12.21 -15.16
C PHE A 386 -5.00 13.55 -15.90
N ARG A 387 -5.77 13.65 -16.98
CA ARG A 387 -5.97 14.89 -17.75
C ARG A 387 -6.45 16.03 -16.86
N ASP A 388 -7.40 15.75 -15.97
CA ASP A 388 -8.06 16.79 -15.18
C ASP A 388 -7.26 17.15 -13.91
N THR A 389 -6.31 16.33 -13.50
CA THR A 389 -5.58 16.50 -12.24
C THR A 389 -4.09 16.85 -12.39
N VAL A 390 -3.48 16.62 -13.56
CA VAL A 390 -2.05 16.89 -13.79
C VAL A 390 -1.66 18.35 -13.50
N GLY A 391 -2.56 19.30 -13.76
CA GLY A 391 -2.34 20.72 -13.49
C GLY A 391 -2.01 21.00 -12.03
N LYS A 392 -2.62 20.28 -11.08
CA LYS A 392 -2.33 20.45 -9.64
C LYS A 392 -0.92 19.98 -9.26
N ILE A 393 -0.40 18.98 -9.96
CA ILE A 393 0.99 18.53 -9.79
C ILE A 393 1.95 19.55 -10.42
N GLU A 394 1.62 20.08 -11.60
CA GLU A 394 2.38 21.11 -12.30
C GLU A 394 2.49 22.41 -11.47
N GLU A 395 1.41 22.83 -10.80
CA GLU A 395 1.44 23.96 -9.88
C GLU A 395 2.45 23.75 -8.74
N ALA A 396 2.44 22.56 -8.12
CA ALA A 396 3.39 22.24 -7.06
C ALA A 396 4.84 22.26 -7.59
N TRP A 397 5.06 21.74 -8.79
CA TRP A 397 6.37 21.76 -9.44
C TRP A 397 6.84 23.18 -9.77
N THR A 398 5.96 24.02 -10.30
CA THR A 398 6.26 25.43 -10.60
C THR A 398 6.70 26.20 -9.35
N ILE A 399 6.06 25.92 -8.20
CA ILE A 399 6.48 26.47 -6.92
C ILE A 399 7.87 25.96 -6.52
N ILE A 400 8.14 24.66 -6.69
CA ILE A 400 9.45 24.06 -6.41
C ILE A 400 10.54 24.75 -7.24
N GLU A 401 10.35 24.91 -8.55
CA GLU A 401 11.33 25.56 -9.43
C GLU A 401 11.61 27.00 -9.01
N LYS A 402 10.55 27.76 -8.71
CA LYS A 402 10.66 29.15 -8.23
C LYS A 402 11.43 29.22 -6.92
N GLU A 403 11.07 28.41 -5.93
CA GLU A 403 11.62 28.51 -4.58
C GLU A 403 12.99 27.85 -4.39
N ARG A 404 13.38 26.95 -5.29
CA ARG A 404 14.78 26.52 -5.43
C ARG A 404 15.72 27.71 -5.67
N VAL A 405 15.24 28.75 -6.37
CA VAL A 405 16.01 29.97 -6.67
C VAL A 405 15.76 31.08 -5.66
N SER A 406 14.50 31.36 -5.32
CA SER A 406 14.15 32.47 -4.43
C SER A 406 14.34 32.18 -2.93
N GLY A 407 14.53 30.91 -2.56
CA GLY A 407 14.59 30.44 -1.18
C GLY A 407 13.28 29.79 -0.72
N PHE A 408 13.42 28.75 0.11
CA PHE A 408 12.32 27.85 0.55
C PHE A 408 12.23 27.69 2.08
N GLN A 409 13.02 28.44 2.85
CA GLN A 409 13.11 28.28 4.32
C GLN A 409 11.82 28.64 5.05
N HIS A 410 10.96 29.48 4.46
CA HIS A 410 9.63 29.81 5.00
C HIS A 410 8.70 28.59 5.04
N ARG A 411 8.98 27.52 4.28
CA ARG A 411 8.22 26.27 4.30
C ARG A 411 8.74 25.25 5.31
N ALA A 412 9.85 25.53 5.98
CA ALA A 412 10.39 24.63 7.00
C ALA A 412 9.35 24.43 8.12
N SER A 413 9.24 23.20 8.63
CA SER A 413 8.33 22.93 9.74
C SER A 413 8.67 23.81 10.94
N ALA A 414 7.66 24.44 11.53
CA ALA A 414 7.85 25.22 12.74
C ALA A 414 8.40 24.29 13.83
N LYS A 415 9.64 24.54 14.28
CA LYS A 415 10.19 23.82 15.43
C LYS A 415 9.25 24.09 16.61
N ARG A 416 8.56 23.06 17.11
CA ARG A 416 7.88 23.15 18.40
C ARG A 416 8.92 23.62 19.41
N GLY A 417 8.76 24.82 19.94
CA GLY A 417 9.53 25.27 21.08
C GLY A 417 9.36 24.22 22.18
N LYS A 418 10.46 23.71 22.73
CA LYS A 418 10.37 22.97 23.98
C LYS A 418 9.66 23.90 24.96
N LYS A 419 8.46 23.56 25.42
CA LYS A 419 7.88 24.23 26.58
C LYS A 419 8.96 24.18 27.65
N ALA A 420 9.38 25.33 28.16
CA ALA A 420 10.18 25.38 29.37
C ALA A 420 9.39 24.59 30.41
N VAL A 421 9.96 23.48 30.88
CA VAL A 421 9.40 22.76 32.01
C VAL A 421 9.60 23.70 33.18
N ASP A 422 8.48 24.20 33.71
CA ASP A 422 8.47 24.99 34.93
C ASP A 422 9.02 24.09 36.04
N GLU A 423 10.17 24.44 36.62
CA GLU A 423 10.77 23.73 37.74
C GLU A 423 9.94 24.04 39.01
N SER A 424 8.79 23.40 39.14
CA SER A 424 8.21 23.14 40.45
C SER A 424 7.32 21.90 40.43
N VAL A 425 7.54 21.04 41.42
CA VAL A 425 6.79 19.82 41.77
C VAL A 425 7.32 18.51 41.16
N THR A 426 8.36 17.99 41.82
CA THR A 426 8.55 16.55 42.18
C THR A 426 7.23 15.80 42.32
N SER A 427 7.01 14.54 41.94
CA SER A 427 7.85 13.35 41.80
C SER A 427 6.98 12.23 41.21
N LYS A 428 7.44 11.51 40.18
CA LYS A 428 7.06 10.11 39.93
C LYS A 428 8.10 9.48 39.01
N ILE A 429 8.72 8.42 39.51
CA ILE A 429 9.75 7.63 38.87
C ILE A 429 9.06 6.61 37.97
N ASP A 430 9.47 6.54 36.70
CA ASP A 430 9.62 5.25 35.99
C ASP A 430 10.61 5.38 34.81
N GLY A 431 11.80 4.79 35.01
CA GLY A 431 12.38 3.83 34.06
C GLY A 431 13.12 4.28 32.79
N CYS A 432 14.27 4.98 32.88
CA CYS A 432 15.48 4.63 32.11
C CYS A 432 16.71 5.42 32.61
N PHE A 433 17.65 4.73 33.27
CA PHE A 433 18.92 5.29 33.75
C PHE A 433 20.01 5.04 32.70
N LEU A 434 20.25 5.99 31.79
CA LEU A 434 21.50 6.12 31.03
C LEU A 434 21.65 7.58 30.58
N THR A 435 22.35 8.37 31.39
CA THR A 435 22.78 9.72 31.01
C THR A 435 24.18 9.60 30.41
N VAL A 436 24.31 9.67 29.08
CA VAL A 436 25.63 9.79 28.43
C VAL A 436 26.08 11.24 28.59
N LEU A 437 26.94 11.49 29.56
CA LEU A 437 27.68 12.74 29.66
C LEU A 437 28.76 12.75 28.58
N LYS A 438 28.68 13.74 27.69
CA LYS A 438 29.69 14.02 26.67
C LYS A 438 30.79 14.85 27.33
N GLU A 439 31.86 14.19 27.80
CA GLU A 439 33.04 14.90 28.32
C GLU A 439 33.87 15.48 27.17
N ASN A 440 33.99 16.81 27.16
CA ASN A 440 35.00 17.52 26.39
C ASN A 440 36.37 17.27 27.04
N SER A 441 37.31 16.79 26.25
CA SER A 441 38.67 16.52 26.65
C SER A 441 39.49 17.81 26.81
N GLU A 442 39.67 18.26 28.04
CA GLU A 442 40.87 19.01 28.43
C GLU A 442 41.55 18.33 29.62
N LYS A 443 42.84 18.02 29.42
CA LYS A 443 43.71 17.28 30.34
C LYS A 443 43.90 18.03 31.65
N GLN A 444 43.82 17.33 32.78
CA GLN A 444 44.77 17.49 33.89
C GLN A 444 44.78 16.28 34.85
N ASN A 445 45.99 15.96 35.31
CA ASN A 445 46.36 14.81 36.14
C ASN A 445 45.80 14.89 37.57
N SER A 446 45.32 13.76 38.13
CA SER A 446 45.76 13.29 39.46
C SER A 446 45.22 11.90 39.84
N SER A 447 46.06 11.21 40.61
CA SER A 447 46.11 9.85 41.17
C SER A 447 44.95 9.30 42.03
N ILE A 448 44.69 7.98 41.83
CA ILE A 448 44.54 6.83 42.78
C ILE A 448 43.42 6.86 43.85
N GLN A 449 42.51 5.85 43.86
CA GLN A 449 42.40 4.77 44.88
C GLN A 449 41.21 3.80 44.62
N ASN A 450 41.50 2.50 44.79
CA ASN A 450 40.60 1.35 44.76
C ASN A 450 39.75 1.24 46.04
N THR A 451 38.48 0.82 45.92
CA THR A 451 37.83 0.02 46.97
C THR A 451 36.73 -0.91 46.43
N THR A 452 36.83 -2.19 46.77
CA THR A 452 35.88 -3.30 46.62
C THR A 452 34.86 -3.31 47.77
N ILE A 453 33.63 -3.83 47.57
CA ILE A 453 32.73 -4.55 48.54
C ILE A 453 31.45 -4.98 47.74
N GLN A 454 31.24 -6.26 47.40
CA GLN A 454 30.59 -7.37 48.13
C GLN A 454 29.05 -7.32 48.33
N ASN A 455 28.37 -8.22 47.60
CA ASN A 455 27.17 -9.04 47.85
C ASN A 455 26.17 -8.68 48.96
N PHE A 456 24.87 -8.66 48.62
CA PHE A 456 23.77 -9.14 49.47
C PHE A 456 22.64 -9.79 48.65
N PHE A 457 22.25 -11.01 49.02
CA PHE A 457 21.11 -11.79 48.51
C PHE A 457 19.83 -11.54 49.34
N HIS A 458 18.66 -11.43 48.71
CA HIS A 458 17.39 -11.91 49.29
C HIS A 458 16.33 -12.28 48.23
N LYS A 459 15.51 -13.29 48.56
CA LYS A 459 14.54 -14.03 47.72
C LYS A 459 13.08 -13.53 47.86
N GLN A 460 12.23 -13.98 46.91
CA GLN A 460 10.75 -14.17 46.89
C GLN A 460 9.91 -12.97 46.37
N GLN A 461 8.81 -13.06 45.60
CA GLN A 461 7.99 -14.09 44.90
C GLN A 461 7.04 -13.36 43.87
N PRO A 462 6.15 -14.00 43.06
CA PRO A 462 5.67 -13.47 41.77
C PRO A 462 4.42 -12.56 41.85
N VAL A 463 4.23 -11.68 40.85
CA VAL A 463 3.08 -10.75 40.76
C VAL A 463 2.23 -11.01 39.49
N GLN A 464 0.91 -11.04 39.70
CA GLN A 464 -0.17 -11.29 38.73
C GLN A 464 -0.33 -10.21 37.66
N ILE A 465 -0.73 -10.64 36.47
CA ILE A 465 -1.08 -9.82 35.30
C ILE A 465 -2.57 -9.45 35.37
N VAL A 466 -2.90 -8.16 35.30
CA VAL A 466 -4.27 -7.65 35.14
C VAL A 466 -4.38 -6.90 33.80
N LYS A 467 -5.27 -7.38 32.92
CA LYS A 467 -5.72 -6.70 31.70
C LYS A 467 -6.84 -5.73 32.04
N ILE A 468 -6.80 -4.50 31.52
CA ILE A 468 -7.94 -3.56 31.56
C ILE A 468 -8.19 -3.00 30.15
N ARG A 469 -9.42 -3.21 29.67
CA ARG A 469 -10.07 -2.54 28.52
C ARG A 469 -10.55 -1.16 28.94
N THR A 470 -10.62 -0.20 28.01
CA THR A 470 -11.42 1.02 28.19
C THR A 470 -12.13 1.39 26.89
N GLU A 471 -13.46 1.38 26.95
CA GLU A 471 -14.41 1.89 25.98
C GLU A 471 -14.70 3.38 26.20
N SER A 472 -15.28 3.97 25.15
CA SER A 472 -15.78 5.33 24.96
C SER A 472 -16.83 5.77 26.00
N PHE A 473 -16.83 7.07 26.35
CA PHE A 473 -18.03 7.78 26.79
C PHE A 473 -18.02 9.22 26.27
N ASP A 474 -19.07 9.55 25.53
CA ASP A 474 -19.53 10.87 25.16
C ASP A 474 -20.75 11.18 26.05
N GLU A 475 -20.79 12.33 26.73
CA GLU A 475 -22.00 12.96 27.27
C GLU A 475 -21.65 14.27 27.98
N THR A 476 -22.04 15.41 27.41
CA THR A 476 -22.51 16.57 28.21
C THR A 476 -23.33 17.55 27.38
N LYS A 477 -24.66 17.37 27.39
CA LYS A 477 -25.65 18.44 27.25
C LYS A 477 -26.45 18.52 28.55
N LYS A 478 -26.25 19.61 29.31
CA LYS A 478 -27.30 20.39 30.02
C LYS A 478 -26.64 21.39 30.99
N ASN A 479 -26.77 22.68 30.67
CA ASN A 479 -27.31 23.74 31.54
C ASN A 479 -26.92 25.14 31.03
N MET A 480 -27.63 25.65 30.04
CA MET A 480 -28.39 26.92 30.04
C MET A 480 -28.91 27.23 28.65
#